data_AF-A0A9D1UBV7-F1
#
_entry.id   AF-A0A9D1UBV7-F1
#
_cell.length_a   1.000
_cell.length_b   1.000
_cell.length_c   1.000
_cell.angle_alpha   90.00
_cell.angle_beta   90.00
_cell.angle_gamma   90.00
#
_symmetry.space_group_name_H-M   'P 1'
#
loop_
_entity.id
_entity.type
_entity.pdbx_description
1 polymer ?
#
loop_
_entity_poly.entity_id
_entity_poly.type
_entity_poly.pdbx_seq_one_letter_code
_entity_poly.pdbx_strand_id
1 'polypeptide(L)' 'METIVKDVEVKSVLTKSNLPVADYSVNPYTGCTHGCKYCYASFMKRFTNHPEPWAVL' A
#
# COMPACT_ATOMS: atom_id res chain seq x y z
N MET A 1 -17.04 -1.33 5.73
CA MET A 1 -15.65 -1.76 5.96
C MET A 1 -14.97 -0.56 6.59
N GLU A 2 -14.46 -0.72 7.82
CA GLU A 2 -13.95 0.39 8.62
C GLU A 2 -12.46 0.59 8.39
N THR A 3 -12.03 1.85 8.36
CA THR A 3 -10.62 2.23 8.21
C THR A 3 -9.89 1.98 9.53
N ILE A 4 -8.80 1.22 9.49
CA ILE A 4 -7.95 0.94 10.65
C ILE A 4 -6.73 1.86 10.57
N VAL A 5 -6.54 2.72 11.56
CA VAL A 5 -5.33 3.53 11.71
C VAL A 5 -4.36 2.80 12.63
N LYS A 6 -3.11 2.66 12.21
CA LYS A 6 -2.03 2.05 12.99
C LYS A 6 -0.80 2.93 12.89
N ASP A 7 -0.15 3.15 14.02
CA ASP A 7 1.17 3.76 14.05
C ASP A 7 2.23 2.72 13.69
N VAL A 8 3.17 3.10 12.82
CA VAL A 8 4.25 2.24 12.36
C VAL A 8 5.56 2.99 12.49
N GLU A 9 6.49 2.44 13.25
CA GLU A 9 7.84 2.99 13.33
C GLU A 9 8.61 2.65 12.04
N VAL A 10 9.11 3.68 11.37
CA VAL A 10 9.85 3.54 10.11
C VAL A 10 11.19 4.24 10.21
N LYS A 11 12.21 3.69 9.53
CA LYS A 11 13.53 4.32 9.44
C LYS A 11 13.49 5.65 8.66
N SER A 12 12.58 5.75 7.68
CA SER A 12 12.29 6.95 6.90
C SER A 12 10.89 6.84 6.33
N VAL A 13 10.18 7.97 6.27
CA VAL A 13 8.85 8.07 5.66
C VAL A 13 8.93 8.15 4.13
N LEU A 14 10.03 8.69 3.60
CA LEU A 14 10.27 8.84 2.17
C LEU A 14 11.17 7.72 1.64
N THR A 15 10.78 7.16 0.50
CA THR A 15 11.59 6.20 -0.29
C THR A 15 11.90 6.81 -1.65
N LYS A 16 13.11 6.60 -2.18
CA LYS A 16 13.47 7.07 -3.53
C LYS A 16 12.60 6.35 -4.57
N SER A 17 12.01 7.13 -5.46
CA SER A 17 11.10 6.65 -6.49
C SER A 17 11.86 6.43 -7.81
N ASN A 18 11.46 5.41 -8.55
CA ASN A 18 11.91 5.16 -9.92
C ASN A 18 10.90 5.66 -10.97
N LEU A 19 9.82 6.31 -10.53
CA LEU A 19 8.84 6.89 -11.45
C LEU A 19 9.43 8.14 -12.12
N PRO A 20 9.21 8.34 -13.42
CA PRO A 20 9.75 9.49 -14.16
C PRO A 20 9.16 10.84 -13.74
N VAL A 21 8.13 10.82 -12.89
CA VAL A 21 7.36 12.01 -12.47
C VAL A 21 7.67 12.47 -11.05
N ALA A 22 8.43 11.69 -10.27
CA ALA A 22 8.70 12.00 -8.87
C ALA A 22 9.99 11.34 -8.38
N ASP A 23 10.81 12.12 -7.67
CA ASP A 23 12.08 11.66 -7.09
C ASP A 23 11.90 10.79 -5.84
N TYR A 24 10.81 11.00 -5.10
CA TYR A 24 10.50 10.29 -3.86
C TYR A 24 9.01 9.93 -3.77
N SER A 25 8.71 8.88 -3.01
CA SER A 25 7.35 8.43 -2.73
C SER A 25 7.16 8.19 -1.23
N VAL A 26 5.96 8.50 -0.75
CA VAL A 26 5.43 8.09 0.55
C VAL A 26 4.18 7.25 0.30
N ASN A 27 4.06 6.12 0.98
CA ASN A 27 2.84 5.30 0.93
C ASN A 27 2.29 5.09 2.35
N PRO A 28 1.46 6.03 2.85
CA PRO A 28 0.88 5.93 4.19
C PRO A 28 -0.34 4.99 4.23
N TYR A 29 -0.77 4.46 3.08
CA TYR A 29 -1.96 3.65 2.96
C TYR A 29 -1.62 2.26 2.44
N THR A 30 -2.18 1.26 3.09
CA THR A 30 -2.13 -0.14 2.66
C THR A 30 -3.57 -0.59 2.62
N GLY A 31 -4.16 -0.60 1.43
CA GLY A 31 -5.61 -0.67 1.36
C GLY A 31 -6.24 0.08 0.22
N CYS A 32 -7.25 -0.51 -0.41
CA CYS A 32 -8.37 0.27 -0.92
C CYS A 32 -9.70 -0.48 -0.80
N THR A 33 -10.76 0.20 -0.34
CA THR A 33 -12.11 -0.36 -0.20
C THR A 33 -12.82 -0.61 -1.53
N HIS A 34 -12.26 -0.14 -2.65
CA HIS A 34 -12.91 -0.19 -3.97
C HIS A 34 -12.84 -1.56 -4.64
N GLY A 35 -11.84 -2.40 -4.31
CA GLY A 35 -11.81 -3.79 -4.77
C GLY A 35 -11.65 -4.00 -6.28
N CYS A 36 -10.98 -3.10 -7.01
CA CYS A 36 -10.93 -3.15 -8.47
C CYS A 36 -10.24 -4.41 -9.02
N LYS A 37 -10.89 -5.12 -9.95
CA LYS A 37 -10.34 -6.32 -10.63
C LYS A 37 -9.02 -6.07 -11.37
N TYR A 38 -8.79 -4.83 -11.80
CA TYR A 38 -7.62 -4.41 -12.59
C TYR A 38 -6.54 -3.69 -11.75
N CYS A 39 -6.68 -3.65 -10.42
CA CYS A 39 -5.72 -2.90 -9.62
C CYS A 39 -4.33 -3.57 -9.62
N TYR A 40 -3.30 -2.80 -9.92
CA TYR A 40 -1.91 -3.29 -9.87
C TYR A 40 -1.52 -3.73 -8.44
N ALA A 41 -2.10 -3.10 -7.42
CA ALA A 41 -1.85 -3.39 -6.01
C ALA A 41 -2.32 -4.80 -5.60
N SER A 42 -3.30 -5.39 -6.31
CA SER A 42 -3.78 -6.75 -6.02
C SER A 42 -2.67 -7.80 -6.09
N PHE A 43 -1.63 -7.58 -6.90
CA PHE A 43 -0.49 -8.46 -7.00
C PHE A 43 0.41 -8.41 -5.74
N MET A 44 0.49 -7.24 -5.09
CA MET A 44 1.40 -7.01 -3.96
C MET A 44 1.03 -7.81 -2.71
N LYS A 45 -0.23 -8.24 -2.57
CA LYS A 45 -0.72 -9.10 -1.47
C LYS A 45 0.14 -10.35 -1.26
N ARG A 46 0.72 -10.89 -2.34
CA ARG A 46 1.56 -12.11 -2.29
C ARG A 46 2.87 -11.92 -1.52
N PHE A 47 3.33 -10.68 -1.37
CA PHE A 47 4.63 -10.36 -0.77
C PHE A 47 4.51 -9.70 0.59
N THR A 48 3.32 -9.19 0.96
CA THR A 48 3.10 -8.43 2.18
C THR A 48 2.46 -9.26 3.31
N ASN A 49 2.17 -10.55 3.07
CA ASN A 49 1.63 -11.51 4.05
C ASN A 49 0.44 -10.97 4.86
N HIS A 50 -0.43 -10.18 4.22
CA HIS A 50 -1.64 -9.62 4.84
C HIS A 50 -2.73 -10.70 4.97
N PRO A 51 -3.12 -11.11 6.20
CA PRO A 51 -4.17 -12.11 6.43
C PRO A 51 -5.58 -11.57 6.16
N GLU A 52 -5.73 -10.27 5.95
CA GLU A 52 -7.03 -9.62 5.79
C GLU A 52 -7.72 -10.04 4.46
N PRO A 53 -9.04 -10.29 4.48
CA PRO A 53 -9.77 -10.79 3.31
C PRO A 53 -9.90 -9.75 2.18
N TRP A 54 -9.64 -8.47 2.46
CA TRP A 54 -9.93 -7.35 1.56
C TRP A 54 -8.75 -6.77 0.77
N ALA A 55 -7.57 -7.38 0.82
CA ALA A 55 -6.38 -6.76 0.22
C ALA A 55 -6.43 -6.63 -1.32
N VAL A 56 -6.69 -5.40 -1.76
CA VAL A 56 -6.16 -4.80 -2.98
C VAL A 56 -5.15 -3.76 -2.50
N LEU A 57 -4.03 -4.29 -1.97
CA LEU A 57 -3.29 -3.79 -0.80
C LEU A 57 -4.20 -3.57 0.42
#